data_AF-A0A1L9VER3-F1
#
_entry.id   AF-A0A1L9VER3-F1
#
_cell.length_a   1.000
_cell.length_b   1.000
_cell.length_c   1.000
_cell.angle_alpha   90.00
_cell.angle_beta   90.00
_cell.angle_gamma   90.00
#
_symmetry.space_group_name_H-M   'P 1'
#
loop_
_entity.id
_entity.type
_entity.pdbx_description
1 polymer ?
#
loop_
_entity_poly.entity_id
_entity_poly.type
_entity_poly.pdbx_seq_one_letter_code
_entity_poly.pdbx_strand_id
1 'polypeptide(L)'
;MSVSINSLIAAKIASGPAIPEISFTGLESLENFADKQVSAFHESTTESQYILIRKIPRHIFEEIDETDHGLSGTRMHYDYKTGDLIAKLVPSLEQHAVPLHLAYSLYRRIDAMDTDRDTLEYFLVGRATFRGSDLAKQGDWGFKPLPEREFCDDWPTFVMEVGCP
;
A
#
# COMPACT_ATOMS: atom_id res chain seq x y z
N MET A 1 8.35 1.17 14.45
CA MET A 1 9.54 1.39 13.60
C MET A 1 9.03 2.06 12.32
N SER A 2 9.14 3.38 12.17
CA SER A 2 8.62 4.08 10.98
C SER A 2 9.71 4.16 9.91
N VAL A 3 9.56 3.41 8.82
CA VAL A 3 10.40 3.57 7.63
C VAL A 3 9.93 4.81 6.90
N SER A 4 10.76 5.84 6.82
CA SER A 4 10.41 7.06 6.07
C SER A 4 10.23 6.75 4.59
N ILE A 5 9.34 7.48 3.92
CA ILE A 5 9.19 7.44 2.46
C ILE A 5 10.54 7.68 1.77
N ASN A 6 11.36 8.58 2.32
CA ASN A 6 12.71 8.85 1.84
C ASN A 6 13.64 7.63 1.89
N SER A 7 13.53 6.77 2.90
CA SER A 7 14.30 5.51 2.95
C SER A 7 13.80 4.46 1.95
N LEU A 8 12.50 4.43 1.64
CA LEU A 8 11.92 3.58 0.59
C LEU A 8 12.37 4.04 -0.80
N ILE A 9 12.31 5.34 -1.07
CA ILE A 9 12.81 5.97 -2.29
C ILE A 9 14.31 5.72 -2.44
N ALA A 10 15.10 5.96 -1.39
CA ALA A 10 16.54 5.77 -1.41
C ALA A 10 16.94 4.30 -1.65
N ALA A 11 16.23 3.35 -1.03
CA ALA A 11 16.48 1.92 -1.24
C ALA A 11 16.14 1.46 -2.67
N LYS A 12 15.06 1.98 -3.26
CA LYS A 12 14.62 1.64 -4.64
C LYS A 12 15.45 2.32 -5.72
N ILE A 13 15.79 3.60 -5.57
CA ILE A 13 16.67 4.33 -6.50
C ILE A 13 18.06 3.69 -6.55
N ALA A 14 18.55 3.13 -5.42
CA ALA A 14 19.84 2.47 -5.37
C ALA A 14 19.87 1.10 -6.11
N SER A 15 18.72 0.53 -6.47
CA SER A 15 18.64 -0.87 -6.91
C SER A 15 17.76 -1.13 -8.15
N GLY A 16 17.27 -0.10 -8.85
CA GLY A 16 16.29 -0.30 -9.94
C GLY A 16 16.10 0.90 -10.88
N PRO A 17 15.13 0.81 -11.82
CA PRO A 17 14.81 1.89 -12.75
C PRO A 17 14.33 3.14 -12.00
N ALA A 18 14.59 4.31 -12.58
CA ALA A 18 14.18 5.59 -12.01
C ALA A 18 12.66 5.61 -11.79
N ILE A 19 12.23 6.00 -10.58
CA ILE A 19 10.81 6.12 -10.24
C ILE A 19 10.23 7.35 -10.95
N PRO A 20 9.22 7.20 -11.83
CA PRO A 20 8.51 8.33 -12.42
C PRO A 20 7.94 9.25 -11.34
N GLU A 21 8.14 10.55 -11.50
CA GLU A 21 7.78 11.55 -10.50
C GLU A 21 6.95 12.70 -11.10
N ILE A 22 5.96 13.17 -10.35
CA ILE A 22 5.21 14.40 -10.65
C ILE A 22 5.01 15.26 -9.39
N SER A 23 4.97 16.58 -9.54
CA SER A 23 4.45 17.49 -8.49
C SER A 23 2.95 17.66 -8.65
N PHE A 24 2.20 17.52 -7.56
CA PHE A 24 0.75 17.70 -7.56
C PHE A 24 0.36 19.12 -8.01
N THR A 25 -0.51 19.21 -9.02
CA THR A 25 -1.13 20.48 -9.46
C THR A 25 -2.66 20.46 -9.38
N GLY A 26 -3.24 19.29 -9.09
CA GLY A 26 -4.69 19.06 -8.97
C GLY A 26 -5.02 17.57 -9.12
N LEU A 27 -6.22 17.14 -8.71
CA LEU A 27 -6.65 15.74 -8.81
C LEU A 27 -6.59 15.22 -10.24
N GLU A 28 -7.13 15.97 -11.21
CA GLU A 28 -7.08 15.60 -12.63
C GLU A 28 -5.64 15.34 -13.13
N SER A 29 -4.65 16.10 -12.64
CA SER A 29 -3.24 15.88 -13.02
C SER A 29 -2.68 14.58 -12.44
N LEU A 30 -3.13 14.22 -11.23
CA LEU A 30 -2.73 13.02 -10.52
C LEU A 30 -3.36 11.79 -11.18
N GLU A 31 -4.65 11.84 -11.50
CA GLU A 31 -5.38 10.77 -12.18
C GLU A 31 -4.77 10.47 -13.56
N ASN A 32 -4.60 11.50 -14.40
CA ASN A 32 -4.00 11.35 -15.72
C ASN A 32 -2.57 10.79 -15.67
N PHE A 33 -1.78 11.20 -14.67
CA PHE A 33 -0.43 10.68 -14.49
C PHE A 33 -0.43 9.22 -14.04
N ALA A 34 -1.26 8.88 -13.05
CA ALA A 34 -1.40 7.52 -12.55
C ALA A 34 -1.87 6.57 -13.65
N ASP A 35 -2.94 6.90 -14.36
CA ASP A 35 -3.50 6.09 -15.45
C ASP A 35 -2.48 5.83 -16.57
N LYS A 36 -1.70 6.86 -16.92
CA LYS A 36 -0.62 6.72 -17.91
C LYS A 36 0.45 5.74 -17.44
N GLN A 37 0.86 5.80 -16.17
CA GLN A 37 1.90 4.90 -15.64
C GLN A 37 1.37 3.49 -15.45
N VAL A 38 0.13 3.32 -14.99
CA VAL A 38 -0.57 2.04 -14.90
C VAL A 38 -0.63 1.40 -16.29
N SER A 39 -1.11 2.13 -17.30
CA SER A 39 -1.19 1.64 -18.68
C SER A 39 0.18 1.25 -19.22
N ALA A 40 1.20 2.09 -19.04
CA ALA A 40 2.56 1.78 -19.46
C ALA A 40 3.10 0.51 -18.79
N PHE A 41 2.77 0.32 -17.50
CA PHE A 41 3.21 -0.84 -16.73
C PHE A 41 2.52 -2.13 -17.21
N HIS A 42 1.21 -2.08 -17.47
CA HIS A 42 0.47 -3.21 -18.06
C HIS A 42 0.95 -3.57 -19.48
N GLU A 43 1.26 -2.58 -20.30
CA GLU A 43 1.78 -2.78 -21.65
C GLU A 43 3.25 -3.21 -21.67
N SER A 44 3.89 -3.37 -20.50
CA SER A 44 5.32 -3.68 -20.37
C SER A 44 6.22 -2.66 -21.07
N THR A 45 5.76 -1.40 -21.18
CA THR A 45 6.53 -0.29 -21.74
C THR A 45 7.30 0.50 -20.67
N THR A 46 7.08 0.18 -19.39
CA THR A 46 7.89 0.60 -18.25
C THR A 46 8.13 -0.58 -17.31
N GLU A 47 9.32 -0.62 -16.71
CA GLU A 47 9.67 -1.57 -15.64
C GLU A 47 9.41 -0.98 -14.25
N SER A 48 9.00 0.30 -14.16
CA SER A 48 8.74 0.92 -12.87
C SER A 48 7.40 0.47 -12.29
N GLN A 49 7.48 -0.24 -11.16
CA GLN A 49 6.33 -0.65 -10.34
C GLN A 49 5.82 0.44 -9.40
N TYR A 50 6.44 1.61 -9.40
CA TYR A 50 6.17 2.67 -8.44
C TYR A 50 6.12 4.01 -9.14
N ILE A 51 5.31 4.92 -8.59
CA ILE A 51 5.30 6.33 -8.96
C ILE A 51 5.42 7.17 -7.69
N LEU A 52 6.04 8.35 -7.82
CA LEU A 52 6.18 9.32 -6.74
C LEU A 52 5.40 10.59 -7.09
N ILE A 53 4.47 10.99 -6.23
CA ILE A 53 3.75 12.25 -6.34
C ILE A 53 4.16 13.12 -5.15
N ARG A 54 4.61 14.34 -5.42
CA ARG A 54 5.08 15.27 -4.38
C ARG A 54 4.15 16.45 -4.18
N LYS A 55 4.29 17.09 -3.02
CA LYS A 55 3.61 18.35 -2.65
C LYS A 55 2.08 18.22 -2.63
N ILE A 56 1.56 17.05 -2.28
CA ILE A 56 0.13 16.85 -2.09
C ILE A 56 -0.30 17.56 -0.79
N PRO A 57 -1.28 18.46 -0.85
CA PRO A 57 -1.87 19.07 0.34
C PRO A 57 -2.55 18.02 1.23
N ARG A 58 -2.50 18.20 2.56
CA ARG A 58 -3.05 17.21 3.50
C ARG A 58 -4.51 16.80 3.23
N HIS A 59 -5.38 17.77 2.94
CA HIS A 59 -6.81 17.50 2.67
C HIS A 59 -7.04 16.61 1.43
N ILE A 60 -6.09 16.61 0.49
CA ILE A 60 -6.18 15.75 -0.70
C ILE A 60 -5.94 14.28 -0.34
N PHE A 61 -5.14 13.97 0.69
CA PHE A 61 -4.98 12.59 1.15
C PHE A 61 -6.29 12.02 1.72
N GLU A 62 -7.07 12.85 2.40
CA GLU A 62 -8.39 12.47 2.91
C GLU A 62 -9.35 12.20 1.74
N GLU A 63 -9.34 13.06 0.72
CA GLU A 63 -10.12 12.86 -0.51
C GLU A 63 -9.74 11.55 -1.23
N ILE A 64 -8.44 11.29 -1.38
CA ILE A 64 -7.90 10.07 -2.00
C ILE A 64 -8.35 8.81 -1.24
N ASP A 65 -8.34 8.84 0.09
CA ASP A 65 -8.76 7.70 0.92
C ASP A 65 -10.27 7.40 0.78
N GLU A 66 -11.10 8.42 0.54
CA GLU A 66 -12.56 8.28 0.46
C GLU A 66 -13.05 7.81 -0.92
N THR A 67 -12.38 8.24 -1.99
CA THR A 67 -12.90 8.07 -3.36
C THR A 67 -11.97 7.28 -4.30
N ASP A 68 -10.74 6.96 -3.87
CA ASP A 68 -9.72 6.27 -4.68
C ASP A 68 -9.36 7.02 -5.99
N HIS A 69 -9.53 8.36 -6.04
CA HIS A 69 -9.30 9.31 -7.17
C HIS A 69 -8.24 8.88 -8.21
N GLY A 70 -8.63 8.08 -9.21
CA GLY A 70 -7.74 7.57 -10.28
C GLY A 70 -6.50 6.81 -9.79
N LEU A 71 -6.45 6.46 -8.51
CA LEU A 71 -5.46 5.57 -7.91
C LEU A 71 -6.04 4.17 -7.66
N SER A 72 -7.25 3.93 -8.17
CA SER A 72 -7.87 2.62 -8.23
C SER A 72 -6.90 1.57 -8.79
N GLY A 73 -6.74 0.47 -8.04
CA GLY A 73 -5.81 -0.59 -8.39
C GLY A 73 -4.36 -0.35 -7.97
N THR A 74 -4.03 0.78 -7.34
CA THR A 74 -2.70 1.00 -6.74
C THR A 74 -2.66 0.65 -5.25
N ARG A 75 -1.46 0.61 -4.66
CA ARG A 75 -1.27 0.64 -3.20
C ARG A 75 -0.49 1.87 -2.80
N MET A 76 -1.07 2.67 -1.90
CA MET A 76 -0.55 3.97 -1.55
C MET A 76 0.23 3.95 -0.25
N HIS A 77 1.32 4.72 -0.21
CA HIS A 77 2.04 5.08 1.00
C HIS A 77 2.29 6.58 0.94
N TYR A 78 1.77 7.35 1.89
CA TYR A 78 1.98 8.79 1.91
C TYR A 78 2.42 9.32 3.28
N ASP A 79 3.15 10.43 3.23
CA ASP A 79 3.70 11.17 4.37
C ASP A 79 3.00 12.54 4.42
N TYR A 80 2.19 12.72 5.45
CA TYR A 80 1.41 13.94 5.66
C TYR A 80 2.28 15.18 5.89
N LYS A 81 3.51 14.99 6.38
CA LYS A 81 4.43 16.08 6.74
C LYS A 81 5.18 16.58 5.52
N THR A 82 5.62 15.69 4.64
CA THR A 82 6.33 16.09 3.41
C THR A 82 5.39 16.33 2.23
N GLY A 83 4.16 15.78 2.28
CA GLY A 83 3.23 15.81 1.17
C GLY A 83 3.65 14.87 0.04
N ASP A 84 4.40 13.82 0.34
CA ASP A 84 4.84 12.83 -0.63
C ASP A 84 3.93 11.60 -0.60
N LEU A 85 3.61 11.07 -1.78
CA LEU A 85 2.88 9.83 -1.98
C LEU A 85 3.65 8.93 -2.93
N ILE A 86 3.90 7.71 -2.50
CA ILE A 86 4.31 6.61 -3.36
C ILE A 86 3.09 5.76 -3.67
N ALA A 87 2.79 5.55 -4.94
CA ALA A 87 1.83 4.54 -5.37
C ALA A 87 2.55 3.37 -6.03
N LYS A 88 2.33 2.16 -5.51
CA LYS A 88 2.73 0.89 -6.13
C LYS A 88 1.69 0.54 -7.18
N LEU A 89 2.12 0.36 -8.42
CA LEU A 89 1.30 -0.08 -9.53
C LEU A 89 1.07 -1.59 -9.40
N VAL A 90 -0.20 -2.01 -9.37
CA VAL A 90 -0.55 -3.43 -9.29
C VAL A 90 -1.09 -3.86 -10.66
N PRO A 91 -0.30 -4.60 -11.47
CA PRO A 91 -0.57 -4.89 -12.86
C PRO A 91 -1.56 -6.02 -13.10
N SER A 92 -2.03 -6.76 -12.08
CA SER A 92 -2.89 -7.91 -12.35
C SER A 92 -3.67 -8.47 -11.16
N LEU A 93 -4.75 -9.19 -11.47
CA LEU A 93 -5.53 -9.98 -10.51
C LEU A 93 -4.67 -11.07 -9.86
N GLU A 94 -3.70 -11.62 -10.58
CA GLU A 94 -2.75 -12.61 -10.05
C GLU A 94 -1.89 -12.01 -8.92
N GLN A 95 -1.50 -10.74 -9.02
CA GLN A 95 -0.81 -10.06 -7.93
C GLN A 95 -1.69 -9.85 -6.69
N HIS A 96 -3.02 -9.88 -6.83
CA HIS A 96 -3.94 -9.92 -5.69
C HIS A 96 -4.14 -11.35 -5.16
N ALA A 97 -4.12 -12.36 -6.04
CA ALA A 97 -4.38 -13.75 -5.70
C ALA A 97 -3.24 -14.41 -4.92
N VAL A 98 -1.98 -14.13 -5.29
CA VAL A 98 -0.81 -14.70 -4.59
C VAL A 98 -0.76 -14.32 -3.10
N PRO A 99 -0.82 -13.03 -2.72
CA PRO A 99 -0.78 -12.66 -1.32
C PRO A 99 -2.03 -13.12 -0.56
N LEU A 100 -3.19 -13.22 -1.22
CA LEU A 100 -4.39 -13.82 -0.63
C LEU A 100 -4.17 -15.31 -0.29
N HIS A 101 -3.61 -16.09 -1.19
CA HIS A 101 -3.31 -17.50 -0.93
C HIS A 101 -2.27 -17.70 0.16
N LEU A 102 -1.22 -16.86 0.18
CA LEU A 102 -0.23 -16.86 1.26
C LEU A 102 -0.88 -16.51 2.60
N ALA A 103 -1.70 -15.47 2.62
CA ALA A 103 -2.43 -15.02 3.80
C ALA A 103 -3.32 -16.10 4.39
N TYR A 104 -4.12 -16.76 3.55
CA TYR A 104 -4.97 -17.89 3.98
C TYR A 104 -4.16 -19.09 4.47
N SER A 105 -3.04 -19.40 3.80
CA SER A 105 -2.17 -20.50 4.22
C SER A 105 -1.54 -20.24 5.58
N LEU A 106 -1.09 -19.00 5.81
CA LEU A 106 -0.56 -18.58 7.10
C LEU A 106 -1.64 -18.56 8.17
N TYR A 107 -2.82 -18.00 7.88
CA TYR A 107 -3.97 -18.01 8.78
C TYR A 107 -4.30 -19.44 9.22
N ARG A 108 -4.43 -20.38 8.28
CA ARG A 108 -4.67 -21.80 8.60
C ARG A 108 -3.57 -22.43 9.44
N ARG A 109 -2.33 -21.97 9.28
CA ARG A 109 -1.21 -22.50 10.05
C ARG A 109 -1.20 -21.95 11.47
N ILE A 110 -1.53 -20.67 11.64
CA ILE A 110 -1.72 -20.03 12.94
C ILE A 110 -2.91 -20.69 13.67
N ASP A 111 -4.04 -20.85 12.98
CA ASP A 111 -5.24 -21.54 13.51
C ASP A 111 -4.95 -22.99 13.93
N ALA A 112 -4.05 -23.69 13.23
CA ALA A 112 -3.63 -25.04 13.61
C ALA A 112 -2.59 -25.09 14.75
N MET A 113 -1.93 -23.96 15.04
CA MET A 113 -1.02 -23.83 16.19
C MET A 113 -1.78 -23.44 17.46
N ASP A 114 -2.92 -22.78 17.30
CA ASP A 114 -3.76 -22.35 18.40
C ASP A 114 -4.62 -23.53 18.89
N THR A 115 -4.37 -23.97 20.12
CA THR A 115 -5.12 -25.07 20.75
C THR A 115 -6.48 -24.62 21.27
N ASP A 116 -6.73 -23.32 21.36
CA ASP A 116 -7.97 -22.74 21.87
C ASP A 116 -8.57 -21.81 20.79
N ARG A 117 -9.46 -22.37 19.96
CA ARG A 117 -10.08 -21.65 18.82
C ARG A 117 -10.87 -20.40 19.24
N ASP A 118 -11.22 -20.31 20.51
CA ASP A 118 -11.96 -19.20 21.09
C ASP A 118 -11.04 -18.01 21.47
N THR A 119 -9.71 -18.18 21.41
CA THR A 119 -8.72 -17.13 21.72
C THR A 119 -7.90 -16.69 20.51
N LEU A 120 -8.36 -16.97 19.29
CA LEU A 120 -7.65 -16.53 18.10
C LEU A 120 -7.71 -15.00 18.03
N GLU A 121 -6.74 -14.38 18.67
CA GLU A 121 -6.67 -12.95 18.94
C GLU A 121 -6.35 -12.16 17.68
N TYR A 122 -6.44 -12.72 16.47
CA TYR A 122 -6.00 -12.04 15.26
C TYR A 122 -7.03 -12.15 14.14
N PHE A 123 -7.22 -11.05 13.41
CA PHE A 123 -8.00 -11.01 12.18
C PHE A 123 -7.13 -10.62 11.00
N LEU A 124 -7.42 -11.23 9.85
CA LEU A 124 -6.76 -10.95 8.59
C LEU A 124 -7.32 -9.64 7.99
N VAL A 125 -6.42 -8.74 7.61
CA VAL A 125 -6.73 -7.46 6.94
C VAL A 125 -6.14 -7.43 5.54
N GLY A 126 -6.96 -7.04 4.55
CA GLY A 126 -6.54 -6.90 3.15
C GLY A 126 -5.98 -5.51 2.84
N ARG A 127 -6.49 -4.88 1.76
CA ARG A 127 -6.17 -3.52 1.27
C ARG A 127 -6.58 -2.38 2.23
N ALA A 128 -6.51 -2.59 3.54
CA ALA A 128 -6.79 -1.54 4.51
C ALA A 128 -5.66 -0.48 4.50
N THR A 129 -6.04 0.79 4.64
CA THR A 129 -5.09 1.87 4.92
C THR A 129 -4.82 1.91 6.42
N PHE A 130 -3.57 1.70 6.82
CA PHE A 130 -3.11 1.85 8.19
C PHE A 130 -2.50 3.24 8.38
N ARG A 131 -2.88 3.92 9.47
CA ARG A 131 -2.48 5.31 9.72
C ARG A 131 -1.65 5.42 11.00
N GLY A 132 -0.60 6.22 10.93
CA GLY A 132 0.14 6.74 12.07
C GLY A 132 0.00 8.27 12.14
N SER A 133 0.78 8.91 13.01
CA SER A 133 0.72 10.37 13.20
C SER A 133 1.02 11.17 11.92
N ASP A 134 2.00 10.71 11.15
CA ASP A 134 2.55 11.44 10.01
C ASP A 134 2.59 10.60 8.73
N LEU A 135 2.23 9.32 8.81
CA LEU A 135 2.36 8.37 7.72
C LEU A 135 1.09 7.54 7.60
N ALA A 136 0.71 7.20 6.37
CA ALA A 136 -0.27 6.16 6.13
C ALA A 136 0.20 5.23 5.03
N LYS A 137 -0.19 3.96 5.12
CA LYS A 137 0.21 2.94 4.17
C LYS A 137 -0.89 1.92 3.96
N GLN A 138 -1.11 1.57 2.70
CA GLN A 138 -1.88 0.42 2.28
C GLN A 138 -0.94 -0.77 2.13
N GLY A 139 -1.11 -1.79 2.95
CA GLY A 139 -0.44 -3.08 2.75
C GLY A 139 -1.14 -3.92 1.68
N ASP A 140 -0.46 -4.93 1.16
CA ASP A 140 -1.15 -5.97 0.40
C ASP A 140 -2.08 -6.76 1.32
N TRP A 141 -1.52 -7.30 2.44
CA TRP A 141 -2.24 -8.00 3.50
C TRP A 141 -1.54 -7.85 4.87
N GLY A 142 -2.27 -8.06 5.95
CA GLY A 142 -1.70 -8.10 7.30
C GLY A 142 -2.57 -8.83 8.32
N PHE A 143 -2.07 -8.95 9.55
CA PHE A 143 -2.79 -9.50 10.69
C PHE A 143 -2.82 -8.47 11.80
N LYS A 144 -4.01 -8.24 12.36
CA LYS A 144 -4.25 -7.33 13.49
C LYS A 144 -4.81 -8.08 14.67
N PRO A 145 -4.50 -7.68 15.91
CA PRO A 145 -5.11 -8.30 17.07
C PRO A 145 -6.61 -7.88 17.24
N LEU A 146 -7.52 -8.79 17.59
CA LEU A 146 -8.91 -8.56 18.04
C LEU A 146 -8.94 -8.15 19.53
N PRO A 147 -10.03 -7.55 20.07
CA PRO A 147 -11.00 -6.60 19.51
C PRO A 147 -10.84 -5.18 20.12
N GLU A 148 -9.82 -4.93 20.94
CA GLU A 148 -9.65 -3.66 21.69
C GLU A 148 -9.13 -2.49 20.84
N ARG A 149 -8.82 -2.71 19.57
CA ARG A 149 -8.20 -1.71 18.69
C ARG A 149 -9.00 -1.63 17.39
N GLU A 150 -9.61 -0.48 17.14
CA GLU A 150 -10.43 -0.26 15.94
C GLU A 150 -9.63 -0.55 14.66
N PHE A 151 -10.34 -1.02 13.62
CA PHE A 151 -9.76 -1.56 12.39
C PHE A 151 -8.76 -0.60 11.70
N CYS A 152 -8.88 0.71 11.92
CA CYS A 152 -8.25 1.75 11.11
C CYS A 152 -7.09 2.51 11.80
N ASP A 153 -6.97 2.43 13.14
CA ASP A 153 -6.18 3.40 13.92
C ASP A 153 -4.86 2.85 14.46
N ASP A 154 -4.54 1.61 14.14
CA ASP A 154 -3.32 0.96 14.63
C ASP A 154 -2.66 0.09 13.56
N TRP A 155 -1.33 0.04 13.65
CA TRP A 155 -0.50 -0.74 12.74
C TRP A 155 -0.76 -2.24 12.92
N PRO A 156 -0.77 -3.03 11.83
CA PRO A 156 -0.81 -4.47 11.93
C PRO A 156 0.44 -5.01 12.62
N THR A 157 0.27 -6.09 13.38
CA THR A 157 1.36 -6.81 14.04
C THR A 157 2.29 -7.44 13.01
N PHE A 158 1.70 -7.91 11.91
CA PHE A 158 2.41 -8.55 10.81
C PHE A 158 1.87 -8.06 9.47
N VAL A 159 2.76 -7.69 8.55
CA VAL A 159 2.43 -7.26 7.18
C VAL A 159 3.07 -8.23 6.19
N MET A 160 2.29 -8.63 5.19
CA MET A 160 2.76 -9.34 4.02
C MET A 160 2.76 -8.38 2.84
N GLU A 161 3.92 -8.21 2.23
CA GLU A 161 4.09 -7.47 0.98
C GLU A 161 4.58 -8.48 -0.07
N VAL A 162 3.88 -8.56 -1.19
CA VAL A 162 4.26 -9.45 -2.28
C VAL A 162 4.67 -8.61 -3.48
N GLY A 163 5.89 -8.89 -3.96
CA GLY A 163 6.37 -8.44 -5.26
C GLY A 163 6.33 -9.64 -6.20
N CYS A 164 5.72 -9.48 -7.38
CA CYS A 164 5.93 -10.40 -8.48
C CYS A 164 6.91 -9.74 -9.46
N PRO A 165 7.95 -10.45 -9.93
CA PRO A 165 8.82 -9.96 -10.99
C PRO A 165 8.06 -9.75 -12.30
#